data_AF-A0A966F688-F1
#
_entry.id   AF-A0A966F688-F1
#
_cell.length_a   1.000
_cell.length_b   1.000
_cell.length_c   1.000
_cell.angle_alpha   90.00
_cell.angle_beta   90.00
_cell.angle_gamma   90.00
#
_symmetry.space_group_name_H-M   'P 1'
#
loop_
_entity.id
_entity.type
_entity.pdbx_description
1 polymer ?
#
loop_
_entity_poly.entity_id
_entity_poly.type
_entity_poly.pdbx_seq_one_letter_code
_entity_poly.pdbx_strand_id
1 'polypeptide(L)'
;MSEISSSSFIPKRKANDLSKPAGHRNIFILSIVSYALFVAAPVAAATIFIYQKYTDNTFQQNVVNLDTVIKSFNDADMLRVLDFHERLKLTSQIFHSQVSLASLLNILEQSTVKTVKFNSLKISQAEAGSLLAEAELSADSFDA
;
A
#
# COMPACT_ATOMS: atom_id res chain seq x y z
N MET A 1 112.11 1.20 -38.48
CA MET A 1 111.40 1.11 -39.77
C MET A 1 111.41 -0.38 -40.11
N SER A 2 110.31 -1.09 -40.03
CA SER A 2 109.15 -0.92 -40.91
C SER A 2 107.92 -1.62 -40.29
N GLU A 3 106.81 -0.89 -40.24
CA GLU A 3 105.45 -1.40 -40.08
C GLU A 3 105.26 -2.64 -40.94
N ILE A 4 105.00 -3.80 -40.32
CA ILE A 4 104.64 -5.02 -41.06
C ILE A 4 103.19 -4.83 -41.49
N SER A 5 103.01 -4.38 -42.72
CA SER A 5 101.71 -4.32 -43.40
C SER A 5 101.12 -5.72 -43.45
N SER A 6 100.23 -6.01 -42.50
CA SER A 6 99.36 -7.18 -42.43
C SER A 6 98.32 -7.13 -43.58
N SER A 7 98.80 -7.27 -44.82
CA SER A 7 97.99 -7.48 -46.01
C SER A 7 97.61 -8.95 -46.09
N SER A 8 96.66 -9.35 -45.23
CA SER A 8 96.04 -10.66 -45.31
C SER A 8 95.08 -10.68 -46.50
N PHE A 9 95.46 -11.39 -47.56
CA PHE A 9 94.65 -11.70 -48.75
C PHE A 9 93.45 -12.64 -48.45
N ILE A 10 93.12 -12.87 -47.18
CA ILE A 10 91.99 -13.71 -46.80
C ILE A 10 90.74 -12.82 -46.81
N PRO A 11 89.76 -13.05 -47.71
CA PRO A 11 88.53 -12.31 -47.69
C PRO A 11 87.84 -12.52 -46.34
N LYS A 12 87.73 -11.46 -45.53
CA LYS A 12 87.00 -11.49 -44.27
C LYS A 12 85.53 -11.76 -44.60
N ARG A 13 85.06 -12.98 -44.31
CA ARG A 13 83.64 -13.33 -44.41
C ARG A 13 82.90 -12.36 -43.50
N LYS A 14 82.03 -11.52 -44.07
CA LYS A 14 81.11 -10.71 -43.26
C LYS A 14 80.36 -11.70 -42.38
N ALA A 15 80.49 -11.57 -41.06
CA ALA A 15 79.61 -12.28 -40.15
C ALA A 15 78.20 -11.87 -40.59
N ASN A 16 77.41 -12.83 -41.05
CA ASN A 16 76.01 -12.58 -41.36
C ASN A 16 75.44 -12.01 -40.06
N ASP A 17 75.11 -10.71 -40.09
CA ASP A 17 74.34 -10.11 -39.03
C ASP A 17 73.02 -10.88 -39.05
N LEU A 18 72.88 -11.83 -38.12
CA LEU A 18 71.63 -12.53 -37.89
C LEU A 18 70.71 -11.48 -37.26
N SER A 19 70.21 -10.58 -38.11
CA SER A 19 68.96 -9.88 -37.90
C SER A 19 67.97 -10.92 -37.43
N LYS A 20 67.74 -10.92 -36.12
CA LYS A 20 66.83 -11.84 -35.47
C LYS A 20 65.50 -11.63 -36.18
N PRO A 21 64.91 -12.66 -36.83
CA PRO A 21 63.67 -12.46 -37.54
C PRO A 21 62.67 -11.91 -36.52
N ALA A 22 62.09 -10.75 -36.83
CA ALA A 22 61.04 -10.17 -36.01
C ALA A 22 59.97 -11.25 -35.85
N GLY A 23 59.81 -11.78 -34.63
CA GLY A 23 58.96 -12.93 -34.38
C GLY A 23 57.55 -12.61 -34.86
N HIS A 24 57.11 -13.26 -35.93
CA HIS A 24 55.75 -13.14 -36.42
C HIS A 24 54.83 -13.73 -35.35
N ARG A 25 54.15 -12.86 -34.60
CA ARG A 25 53.08 -13.27 -33.68
C ARG A 25 51.88 -13.66 -34.54
N ASN A 26 51.73 -14.95 -34.79
CA ASN A 26 50.52 -15.50 -35.38
C ASN A 26 49.39 -15.32 -34.37
N ILE A 27 48.53 -14.33 -34.61
CA ILE A 27 47.32 -14.13 -33.81
C ILE A 27 46.34 -15.22 -34.23
N PHE A 28 46.23 -16.27 -33.42
CA PHE A 28 45.26 -17.32 -33.67
C PHE A 28 43.86 -16.83 -33.28
N ILE A 29 42.99 -16.67 -34.28
CA ILE A 29 41.59 -16.24 -34.09
C ILE A 29 40.89 -17.08 -33.01
N LEU A 30 41.15 -18.39 -32.97
CA LEU A 30 40.59 -19.29 -31.97
C LEU A 30 41.02 -18.92 -30.53
N SER A 31 42.27 -18.48 -30.34
CA SER A 31 42.76 -18.03 -29.03
C SER A 31 42.08 -16.73 -28.59
N ILE A 32 41.79 -15.81 -29.51
CA ILE A 32 41.04 -14.58 -29.21
C ILE A 32 39.60 -14.91 -28.79
N VAL A 33 38.94 -15.83 -29.50
CA VAL A 33 37.56 -16.24 -29.21
C VAL A 33 37.48 -17.00 -27.88
N SER A 34 38.45 -17.88 -27.62
CA SER A 34 38.54 -18.62 -26.36
C SER A 34 38.73 -17.67 -25.17
N TYR A 35 39.61 -16.67 -25.30
CA TYR A 35 39.79 -15.66 -24.26
C TYR A 35 38.54 -14.81 -24.05
N ALA A 36 37.88 -14.40 -25.14
CA ALA A 36 36.62 -13.64 -25.06
C ALA A 36 35.53 -14.45 -24.34
N LEU A 37 35.36 -15.74 -24.67
CA LEU A 37 34.39 -16.62 -23.99
C LEU A 37 34.75 -16.86 -22.52
N PHE A 38 36.04 -17.03 -22.22
CA PHE A 38 36.53 -17.25 -20.86
C PHE A 38 36.22 -16.06 -19.94
N VAL A 39 36.28 -14.83 -20.47
CA VAL A 39 35.93 -13.62 -19.71
C VAL A 39 34.42 -13.34 -19.75
N ALA A 40 33.75 -13.59 -20.88
CA ALA A 40 32.32 -13.34 -21.01
C ALA A 40 31.47 -14.23 -20.11
N ALA A 41 31.83 -15.50 -19.94
CA ALA A 41 31.07 -16.45 -19.11
C ALA A 41 30.91 -15.99 -17.64
N PRO A 42 31.98 -15.66 -16.88
CA PRO A 42 31.84 -15.19 -15.51
C PRO A 42 31.16 -13.82 -15.43
N VAL A 43 31.39 -12.93 -16.39
CA VAL A 43 30.73 -11.61 -16.42
C VAL A 43 29.22 -11.76 -16.62
N ALA A 44 28.79 -12.61 -17.56
CA ALA A 44 27.38 -12.88 -17.79
C ALA A 44 26.73 -13.51 -16.55
N ALA A 45 27.39 -14.49 -15.92
CA ALA A 45 26.90 -15.11 -14.70
C ALA A 45 26.77 -14.10 -13.54
N ALA A 46 27.77 -13.25 -13.34
CA ALA A 46 27.74 -12.21 -12.32
C ALA A 46 26.61 -11.19 -12.57
N THR A 47 26.41 -10.80 -13.83
CA THR A 47 25.34 -9.87 -14.23
C THR A 47 23.96 -10.44 -13.92
N ILE A 48 23.71 -11.70 -14.29
CA ILE A 48 22.44 -12.38 -14.01
C ILE A 48 22.20 -12.48 -12.50
N PHE A 49 23.23 -12.85 -11.74
CA PHE A 49 23.12 -12.96 -10.28
C PHE A 49 22.78 -11.62 -9.60
N ILE A 50 23.43 -10.53 -10.03
CA ILE A 50 23.15 -9.18 -9.53
C ILE A 50 21.70 -8.78 -9.88
N TYR A 51 21.27 -9.02 -11.11
CA TYR A 51 19.93 -8.68 -11.57
C TYR A 51 18.84 -9.43 -10.79
N GLN A 52 19.05 -10.74 -10.54
CA GLN A 52 18.15 -11.55 -9.73
C GLN A 52 18.04 -10.97 -8.32
N LYS A 53 19.18 -10.70 -7.66
CA LYS A 53 19.20 -10.14 -6.31
C LYS A 53 18.53 -8.77 -6.23
N TYR A 54 18.69 -7.92 -7.24
CA TYR A 54 18.01 -6.64 -7.33
C TYR A 54 16.50 -6.78 -7.47
N THR A 55 16.05 -7.72 -8.31
CA THR A 55 14.62 -8.01 -8.51
C THR A 55 13.97 -8.55 -7.23
N ASP A 56 14.63 -9.49 -6.55
CA ASP A 56 14.13 -10.05 -5.29
C ASP A 56 14.03 -8.99 -4.19
N ASN A 57 15.04 -8.13 -4.05
CA ASN A 57 14.99 -7.02 -3.10
C ASN A 57 13.85 -6.04 -3.42
N THR A 58 13.66 -5.72 -4.69
CA THR A 58 12.57 -4.82 -5.13
C THR A 58 11.21 -5.44 -4.83
N PHE A 59 11.05 -6.75 -5.06
CA PHE A 59 9.83 -7.48 -4.73
C PHE A 59 9.54 -7.45 -3.23
N GLN A 60 10.55 -7.76 -2.39
CA GLN A 60 10.39 -7.73 -0.93
C GLN A 60 10.03 -6.34 -0.42
N GLN A 61 10.68 -5.29 -0.94
CA GLN A 61 10.35 -3.91 -0.57
C GLN A 61 8.91 -3.56 -0.94
N ASN A 62 8.44 -3.97 -2.11
CA ASN A 62 7.05 -3.74 -2.53
C ASN A 62 6.07 -4.48 -1.63
N VAL A 63 6.35 -5.73 -1.26
CA VAL A 63 5.50 -6.50 -0.32
C VAL A 63 5.43 -5.82 1.05
N VAL A 64 6.56 -5.35 1.58
CA VAL A 64 6.60 -4.62 2.86
C VAL A 64 5.82 -3.30 2.77
N ASN A 65 5.97 -2.56 1.67
CA ASN A 65 5.22 -1.32 1.46
C ASN A 65 3.71 -1.59 1.36
N LEU A 66 3.29 -2.61 0.62
CA LEU A 66 1.90 -3.01 0.50
C LEU A 66 1.31 -3.42 1.85
N ASP A 67 2.02 -4.26 2.61
CA ASP A 67 1.57 -4.70 3.94
C ASP A 67 1.48 -3.52 4.93
N THR A 68 2.41 -2.56 4.85
CA THR A 68 2.37 -1.32 5.64
C THR A 68 1.16 -0.47 5.27
N VAL A 69 0.89 -0.28 3.98
CA VAL A 69 -0.27 0.49 3.50
C VAL A 69 -1.57 -0.20 3.91
N ILE A 70 -1.69 -1.52 3.75
CA ILE A 70 -2.88 -2.29 4.15
C ILE A 70 -3.14 -2.16 5.66
N LYS A 71 -2.11 -2.32 6.50
CA LYS A 71 -2.24 -2.13 7.95
C LYS A 71 -2.67 -0.72 8.31
N SER A 72 -2.03 0.30 7.72
CA SER A 72 -2.37 1.70 7.97
C SER A 72 -3.80 2.07 7.53
N PHE A 73 -4.26 1.50 6.42
CA PHE A 73 -5.59 1.73 5.86
C PHE A 73 -6.67 1.05 6.72
N ASN A 74 -6.44 -0.20 7.12
CA ASN A 74 -7.40 -0.97 7.90
C ASN A 74 -7.69 -0.32 9.26
N ASP A 75 -6.66 0.13 9.98
CA ASP A 75 -6.85 0.73 11.31
C ASP A 75 -7.60 2.07 11.25
N ALA A 76 -7.26 2.93 10.28
CA ALA A 76 -7.87 4.27 10.16
C ALA A 76 -9.32 4.23 9.69
N ASP A 77 -9.63 3.41 8.67
CA ASP A 77 -10.98 3.34 8.13
C ASP A 77 -11.92 2.49 8.99
N MET A 78 -11.41 1.42 9.64
CA MET A 78 -12.22 0.63 10.57
C MET A 78 -12.64 1.45 11.79
N LEU A 79 -11.74 2.26 12.36
CA LEU A 79 -12.09 3.18 13.45
C LEU A 79 -13.16 4.19 13.03
N ARG A 80 -13.08 4.71 11.80
CA ARG A 80 -14.07 5.65 11.28
C ARG A 80 -15.45 5.03 11.11
N VAL A 81 -15.51 3.79 10.64
CA VAL A 81 -16.78 3.05 10.50
C VAL A 81 -17.37 2.72 11.87
N LEU A 82 -16.54 2.37 12.85
CA LEU A 82 -16.98 2.11 14.22
C LEU A 82 -17.55 3.37 14.90
N ASP A 83 -16.85 4.51 14.82
CA ASP A 83 -17.35 5.79 15.37
C ASP A 83 -18.67 6.20 14.68
N PHE A 84 -18.76 6.03 13.35
CA PHE A 84 -20.00 6.29 12.63
C PHE A 84 -21.15 5.37 13.08
N HIS A 85 -20.89 4.08 13.25
CA HIS A 85 -21.89 3.12 13.73
C HIS A 85 -22.36 3.46 15.15
N GLU A 86 -21.44 3.83 16.05
CA GLU A 86 -21.78 4.22 17.42
C GLU A 86 -22.65 5.48 17.44
N ARG A 87 -22.30 6.51 16.66
CA ARG A 87 -23.12 7.72 16.49
C ARG A 87 -24.51 7.41 15.92
N LEU A 88 -24.60 6.50 14.96
CA LEU A 88 -25.86 6.10 14.34
C LEU A 88 -26.74 5.33 15.32
N LYS A 89 -26.14 4.47 16.16
CA LYS A 89 -26.83 3.77 17.25
C LYS A 89 -27.38 4.74 18.30
N LEU A 90 -26.57 5.72 18.72
CA LEU A 90 -27.01 6.76 19.66
C LEU A 90 -28.15 7.59 19.08
N THR A 91 -28.05 7.98 17.81
CA THR A 91 -29.12 8.73 17.12
C THR A 91 -30.41 7.92 17.02
N SER A 92 -30.31 6.62 16.70
CA SER A 92 -31.46 5.71 16.62
C SER A 92 -32.14 5.52 17.98
N GLN A 93 -31.36 5.40 19.07
CA GLN A 93 -31.88 5.31 20.43
C GLN A 93 -32.61 6.59 20.84
N ILE A 94 -32.01 7.75 20.56
CA ILE A 94 -32.64 9.05 20.83
C ILE A 94 -33.95 9.16 20.04
N PHE A 95 -33.95 8.83 18.75
CA PHE A 95 -35.13 8.91 17.90
C PHE A 95 -36.27 7.97 18.36
N HIS A 96 -35.96 6.73 18.77
CA HIS A 96 -36.96 5.81 19.32
C HIS A 96 -37.48 6.24 20.70
N SER A 97 -36.65 6.92 21.50
CA SER A 97 -37.06 7.44 22.81
C SER A 97 -37.93 8.70 22.72
N GLN A 98 -37.94 9.37 21.56
CA GLN A 98 -38.80 10.52 21.31
C GLN A 98 -40.20 10.05 20.94
N VAL A 99 -41.01 9.75 21.96
CA VAL A 99 -42.47 9.64 21.76
C VAL A 99 -42.99 11.00 21.31
N SER A 100 -43.42 11.09 20.06
CA SER A 100 -43.92 12.33 19.47
C SER A 100 -45.15 12.82 20.24
N LEU A 101 -45.04 14.02 20.84
CA LEU A 101 -46.14 14.71 21.53
C LEU A 101 -47.37 14.85 20.62
N ALA A 102 -47.15 15.00 19.31
CA ALA A 102 -48.22 15.05 18.32
C ALA A 102 -48.97 13.71 18.20
N SER A 103 -48.29 12.57 18.33
CA SER A 103 -48.94 11.26 18.33
C SER A 103 -49.80 11.07 19.58
N LEU A 104 -49.33 11.53 20.74
CA LEU A 104 -50.14 11.53 21.96
C LEU A 104 -51.36 12.44 21.83
N LEU A 105 -51.17 13.67 21.38
CA LEU A 105 -52.28 14.63 21.18
C LEU A 105 -53.32 14.09 20.21
N ASN A 106 -52.91 13.42 19.14
CA ASN A 106 -53.82 12.82 18.16
C ASN A 106 -54.61 11.63 18.74
N ILE A 107 -53.98 10.78 19.56
CA ILE A 107 -54.68 9.69 20.27
C ILE A 107 -55.70 10.26 21.27
N LEU A 108 -55.33 11.31 22.00
CA LEU A 108 -56.25 11.99 22.92
C LEU A 108 -57.41 12.64 22.17
N GLU A 109 -57.17 13.27 21.03
CA GLU A 109 -58.21 13.87 20.20
C GLU A 109 -59.16 12.82 19.61
N GLN A 110 -58.62 11.68 19.15
CA GLN A 110 -59.42 10.59 18.59
C GLN A 110 -60.24 9.84 19.64
N SER A 111 -59.77 9.81 20.89
CA SER A 111 -60.48 9.17 22.01
C SER A 111 -61.47 10.10 22.72
N THR A 112 -61.52 11.39 22.38
CA THR A 112 -62.34 12.40 23.09
C THR A 112 -63.50 12.88 22.21
N VAL A 113 -64.69 13.03 22.79
CA VAL A 113 -65.90 13.50 22.10
C VAL A 113 -65.73 14.98 21.69
N LYS A 114 -66.46 15.47 20.67
CA LYS A 114 -66.29 16.81 20.08
C LYS A 114 -66.38 18.01 21.04
N THR A 115 -66.92 17.84 22.25
CA THR A 115 -67.17 18.95 23.19
C THR A 115 -66.80 18.56 24.61
N VAL A 116 -65.51 18.62 24.95
CA VAL A 116 -65.04 18.33 26.32
C VAL A 116 -64.04 19.38 26.78
N LYS A 117 -64.20 19.83 28.01
CA LYS A 117 -63.30 20.78 28.66
C LYS A 117 -62.29 20.01 29.50
N PHE A 118 -61.01 20.16 29.16
CA PHE A 118 -59.90 19.60 29.95
C PHE A 118 -59.68 20.48 31.19
N ASN A 119 -59.81 19.90 32.38
CA ASN A 119 -59.63 20.63 33.65
C ASN A 119 -58.20 20.44 34.19
N SER A 120 -57.62 19.25 34.03
CA SER A 120 -56.21 18.99 34.31
C SER A 120 -55.65 17.88 33.42
N LEU A 121 -54.41 18.03 32.95
CA LEU A 121 -53.70 17.04 32.15
C LEU A 121 -52.32 16.82 32.78
N LYS A 122 -52.06 15.61 33.26
CA LYS A 122 -50.76 15.21 33.80
C LYS A 122 -50.16 14.14 32.91
N ILE A 123 -49.05 14.49 32.28
CA ILE A 123 -48.25 13.55 31.50
C ILE A 123 -47.05 13.18 32.36
N SER A 124 -46.93 11.90 32.70
CA SER A 124 -45.80 11.37 33.44
C SER A 124 -45.13 10.24 32.65
N GLN A 125 -43.80 10.23 32.64
CA GLN A 125 -43.02 9.21 31.96
C GLN A 125 -42.83 8.04 32.92
N ALA A 126 -43.45 6.89 32.61
CA ALA A 126 -43.45 5.74 33.50
C ALA A 126 -42.26 4.82 33.26
N GLU A 127 -41.79 4.69 32.01
CA GLU A 127 -40.57 3.96 31.63
C GLU A 127 -40.24 4.18 30.14
N ALA A 128 -39.03 3.78 29.71
CA ALA A 128 -38.51 4.00 28.36
C ALA A 128 -39.50 3.58 27.25
N GLY A 129 -40.13 4.57 26.61
CA GLY A 129 -41.05 4.39 25.49
C GLY A 129 -42.55 4.41 25.83
N SER A 130 -42.95 4.51 27.09
CA SER A 130 -44.36 4.62 27.49
C SER A 130 -44.64 5.91 28.27
N LEU A 131 -45.69 6.61 27.85
CA LEU A 131 -46.16 7.84 28.50
C LEU A 131 -47.55 7.55 29.10
N LEU A 132 -47.67 7.71 30.42
CA LEU A 132 -48.95 7.68 31.11
C LEU A 132 -49.53 9.08 31.07
N ALA A 133 -50.61 9.24 30.31
CA ALA A 133 -51.40 10.47 30.26
C ALA A 133 -52.64 10.28 31.12
N GLU A 134 -52.72 11.03 32.21
CA GLU A 134 -53.91 11.09 33.07
C GLU A 134 -54.60 12.43 32.81
N ALA A 135 -55.85 12.36 32.33
CA ALA A 135 -56.63 13.52 31.92
C ALA A 135 -57.94 13.57 32.71
N GLU A 136 -58.22 14.72 33.31
CA GLU A 136 -59.47 14.98 34.02
C GLU A 136 -60.36 15.83 33.09
N LEU A 137 -61.45 15.21 32.63
CA LEU A 137 -62.35 15.77 31.62
C LEU A 137 -63.71 16.12 32.24
N SER A 138 -64.27 17.25 31.82
CA SER A 138 -65.66 17.62 32.13
C SER A 138 -66.43 17.83 30.82
N ALA A 139 -67.52 17.09 30.65
CA ALA A 139 -68.42 17.18 29.49
C ALA A 139 -69.81 17.67 29.94
N ASP A 140 -70.45 18.52 29.15
CA ASP A 140 -71.82 18.99 29.40
C ASP A 140 -72.89 17.94 29.04
N SER A 141 -72.57 16.99 28.16
CA SER A 141 -73.43 15.85 27.79
C SER A 141 -72.59 14.70 27.23
N PHE A 142 -72.92 13.46 27.63
CA PHE A 142 -72.26 12.23 27.16
C PHE A 142 -73.01 11.54 26.00
N ASP A 143 -74.08 12.15 25.48
CA ASP A 143 -74.95 11.53 24.47
C ASP A 143 -74.77 12.20 23.09
N ALA A 144 -74.24 11.43 22.14
CA ALA A 144 -74.30 11.64 20.69
C ALA A 144 -74.11 10.29 19.96
#